data_AF-A0A514WRW2-F1
#
_entry.id   AF-A0A514WRW2-F1
#
_cell.length_a   1.000
_cell.length_b   1.000
_cell.length_c   1.000
_cell.angle_alpha   90.00
_cell.angle_beta   90.00
_cell.angle_gamma   90.00
#
_symmetry.space_group_name_H-M   'P 1'
#
loop_
_entity.id
_entity.type
_entity.pdbx_description
1 polymer ?
#
loop_
_entity_poly.entity_id
_entity_poly.type
_entity_poly.pdbx_seq_one_letter_code
_entity_poly.pdbx_strand_id
1 'polypeptide(L)'
;MNNEQKQEFKSSGVLTLLGLVGFSAAIIAAPWNRQYQDQQVDAALQKAEVVGYQVVQIYREAAKTSALSSNTNGRAPASVAGENPLENLRTTGTMGTDPWGQPYHYRILSAEKSKPMRILVWSGGPNQKTETPDLDNEAKKITAQPVYGGDDIGVVLSMNQN
;
A
#
# COMPACT_ATOMS: atom_id res chain seq x y z
N MET A 1 36.47 -38.84 52.82
CA MET A 1 35.69 -38.98 51.58
C MET A 1 35.46 -37.57 51.07
N ASN A 2 36.00 -37.21 49.91
CA ASN A 2 35.61 -36.07 49.06
C ASN A 2 36.44 -36.17 47.77
N ASN A 3 35.92 -36.88 46.78
CA ASN A 3 36.46 -36.89 45.42
C ASN A 3 35.77 -35.77 44.65
N GLU A 4 36.33 -34.56 44.68
CA GLU A 4 35.98 -33.54 43.71
C GLU A 4 36.70 -33.87 42.40
N GLN A 5 36.01 -34.60 41.52
CA GLN A 5 36.42 -34.72 40.13
C GLN A 5 36.36 -33.31 39.52
N LYS A 6 37.53 -32.69 39.38
CA LYS A 6 37.70 -31.50 38.53
C LYS A 6 37.32 -31.90 37.11
N GLN A 7 36.08 -31.61 36.75
CA GLN A 7 35.55 -31.73 35.41
C GLN A 7 36.33 -30.74 34.53
N GLU A 8 37.41 -31.21 33.90
CA GLU A 8 38.07 -30.46 32.84
C GLU A 8 37.07 -30.32 31.69
N PHE A 9 36.42 -29.16 31.61
CA PHE A 9 35.63 -28.76 30.47
C PHE A 9 36.53 -28.71 29.24
N LYS A 10 36.60 -29.81 28.49
CA LYS A 10 37.28 -29.84 27.19
C LYS A 10 36.59 -28.80 26.32
N SER A 11 37.31 -27.74 25.93
CA SER A 11 36.76 -26.58 25.20
C SER A 11 35.99 -26.98 23.92
N SER A 12 36.34 -28.13 23.33
CA SER A 12 35.63 -28.77 22.22
C SER A 12 34.15 -29.08 22.51
N GLY A 13 33.81 -29.47 23.75
CA GLY A 13 32.43 -29.72 24.18
C GLY A 13 31.62 -28.42 24.27
N VAL A 14 32.24 -27.32 24.68
CA VAL A 14 31.57 -26.01 24.74
C VAL A 14 31.33 -25.44 23.34
N LEU A 15 32.31 -25.60 22.42
CA LEU A 15 32.17 -25.16 21.03
C LEU A 15 31.08 -25.92 20.26
N THR A 16 30.99 -27.24 20.47
CA THR A 16 29.92 -28.05 19.84
C THR A 16 28.55 -27.67 20.37
N LEU A 17 28.41 -27.41 21.66
CA LEU A 17 27.15 -26.98 22.27
C LEU A 17 26.73 -25.58 21.77
N LEU A 18 27.66 -24.63 21.68
CA LEU A 18 27.40 -23.31 21.09
C LEU A 18 26.99 -23.39 19.62
N GLY A 19 27.63 -24.26 18.82
CA GLY A 19 27.26 -24.49 17.43
C GLY A 19 25.84 -25.04 17.29
N LEU A 20 25.45 -25.97 18.16
CA LEU A 20 24.12 -26.58 18.17
C LEU A 20 23.03 -25.58 18.59
N VAL A 21 23.32 -24.72 19.57
CA VAL A 21 22.43 -23.62 19.99
C VAL A 21 22.27 -22.59 18.86
N GLY A 22 23.36 -22.20 18.18
CA GLY A 22 23.29 -21.29 17.04
C GLY A 22 22.48 -21.86 15.88
N PHE A 23 22.67 -23.15 15.56
CA PHE A 23 21.93 -23.81 14.49
C PHE A 23 20.44 -23.98 14.79
N SER A 24 20.09 -24.34 16.03
CA SER A 24 18.69 -24.44 16.46
C SER A 24 17.99 -23.07 16.47
N ALA A 25 18.67 -22.00 16.91
CA ALA A 25 18.14 -20.64 16.83
C ALA A 25 17.89 -20.20 15.37
N ALA A 26 18.77 -20.55 14.43
CA ALA A 26 18.61 -20.21 13.01
C ALA A 26 17.39 -20.90 12.37
N ILE A 27 17.13 -22.17 12.72
CA ILE A 27 15.96 -22.92 12.21
C ILE A 27 14.66 -22.28 12.70
N ILE A 28 14.62 -21.79 13.95
CA ILE A 28 13.42 -21.19 14.54
C ILE A 28 13.19 -19.76 14.01
N ALA A 29 14.24 -19.01 13.71
CA ALA A 29 14.13 -17.63 13.22
C ALA A 29 13.60 -17.52 11.77
N ALA A 30 13.93 -18.49 10.92
CA ALA A 30 13.55 -18.48 9.50
C ALA A 30 12.02 -18.44 9.22
N PRO A 31 11.16 -19.28 9.86
CA PRO A 31 9.72 -19.23 9.62
C PRO A 31 9.05 -17.97 10.16
N TRP A 32 9.57 -17.40 11.25
CA TRP A 32 8.97 -16.20 11.86
C TRP A 32 9.09 -14.98 10.93
N ASN A 33 10.22 -14.83 10.24
CA ASN A 33 10.42 -13.70 9.34
C ASN A 33 9.44 -13.68 8.16
N ARG A 34 9.08 -14.86 7.63
CA ARG A 34 8.09 -14.97 6.54
C ARG A 34 6.69 -14.60 7.01
N GLN A 35 6.29 -15.06 8.19
CA GLN A 35 4.97 -14.76 8.74
C GLN A 35 4.75 -13.25 8.96
N TYR A 36 5.79 -12.50 9.37
CA TYR A 36 5.70 -11.03 9.49
C TYR A 36 5.55 -10.33 8.13
N GLN A 37 6.25 -10.82 7.10
CA GLN A 37 6.14 -10.25 5.75
C GLN A 37 4.75 -10.45 5.18
N ASP A 38 4.20 -11.66 5.28
CA ASP A 38 2.86 -11.98 4.78
C ASP A 38 1.79 -11.12 5.47
N GLN A 39 1.89 -10.94 6.80
CA GLN A 39 0.97 -10.05 7.54
C GLN A 39 1.05 -8.59 7.11
N GLN A 40 2.24 -8.09 6.78
CA GLN A 40 2.40 -6.72 6.28
C GLN A 40 1.80 -6.55 4.89
N VAL A 41 1.93 -7.55 4.02
CA VAL A 41 1.31 -7.55 2.68
C VAL A 41 -0.21 -7.51 2.78
N ASP A 42 -0.81 -8.37 3.62
CA ASP A 42 -2.26 -8.37 3.83
C ASP A 42 -2.76 -7.04 4.41
N ALA A 43 -2.05 -6.51 5.40
CA ALA A 43 -2.38 -5.21 5.99
C ALA A 43 -2.26 -4.07 4.96
N ALA A 44 -1.27 -4.16 4.06
CA ALA A 44 -1.09 -3.17 3.02
C ALA A 44 -2.20 -3.21 1.97
N LEU A 45 -2.65 -4.40 1.54
CA LEU A 45 -3.78 -4.55 0.63
C LEU A 45 -5.08 -4.00 1.23
N GLN A 46 -5.37 -4.32 2.50
CA GLN A 46 -6.53 -3.77 3.20
C GLN A 46 -6.46 -2.25 3.31
N LYS A 47 -5.29 -1.69 3.59
CA LYS A 47 -5.10 -0.25 3.68
C LYS A 47 -5.18 0.43 2.32
N ALA A 48 -4.68 -0.19 1.25
CA ALA A 48 -4.83 0.29 -0.12
C ALA A 48 -6.31 0.37 -0.52
N GLU A 49 -7.13 -0.60 -0.09
CA GLU A 49 -8.57 -0.55 -0.28
C GLU A 49 -9.21 0.65 0.46
N VAL A 50 -8.87 0.86 1.74
CA VAL A 50 -9.34 2.02 2.52
C VAL A 50 -8.95 3.34 1.86
N VAL A 51 -7.70 3.47 1.41
CA VAL A 51 -7.22 4.64 0.69
C VAL A 51 -8.03 4.86 -0.58
N GLY A 52 -8.31 3.79 -1.33
CA GLY A 52 -9.14 3.88 -2.52
C GLY A 52 -10.56 4.40 -2.24
N TYR A 53 -11.20 3.97 -1.15
CA TYR A 53 -12.48 4.54 -0.71
C TYR A 53 -12.38 6.02 -0.36
N GLN A 54 -11.32 6.43 0.34
CA GLN A 54 -11.12 7.83 0.72
C GLN A 54 -10.92 8.73 -0.51
N VAL A 55 -10.11 8.31 -1.49
CA VAL A 55 -9.92 9.05 -2.73
C VAL A 55 -11.23 9.17 -3.50
N VAL A 56 -12.01 8.07 -3.61
CA VAL A 56 -13.31 8.10 -4.28
C VAL A 56 -14.27 9.06 -3.58
N GLN A 57 -14.28 9.09 -2.25
CA GLN A 57 -15.11 10.02 -1.48
C GLN A 57 -14.73 11.48 -1.77
N ILE A 58 -13.45 11.82 -1.71
CA ILE A 58 -12.94 13.17 -2.02
C ILE A 58 -13.37 13.58 -3.43
N TYR A 59 -13.20 12.67 -4.40
CA TYR A 59 -13.56 12.93 -5.79
C TYR A 59 -15.07 13.18 -5.95
N ARG A 60 -15.91 12.37 -5.28
CA ARG A 60 -17.38 12.54 -5.30
C ARG A 60 -17.82 13.86 -4.67
N GLU A 61 -17.21 14.26 -3.54
CA GLU A 61 -17.53 15.51 -2.86
C GLU A 61 -17.15 16.73 -3.71
N ALA A 62 -15.99 16.70 -4.34
CA ALA A 62 -15.57 17.75 -5.27
C ALA A 62 -16.45 17.83 -6.52
N ALA A 63 -16.85 16.67 -7.07
CA ALA A 63 -17.75 16.61 -8.23
C ALA A 63 -19.15 17.17 -7.91
N LYS A 64 -19.70 16.86 -6.72
CA LYS A 64 -20.96 17.45 -6.23
C LYS A 64 -20.84 18.96 -6.07
N THR A 65 -19.75 19.44 -5.47
CA THR A 65 -19.50 20.88 -5.26
C THR A 65 -19.39 21.62 -6.59
N SER A 66 -18.73 21.01 -7.59
CA SER A 66 -18.62 21.57 -8.95
C SER A 66 -19.99 21.67 -9.64
N ALA A 67 -20.83 20.63 -9.49
CA ALA A 67 -22.18 20.63 -10.05
C ALA A 67 -23.09 21.68 -9.40
N LEU A 68 -22.93 21.95 -8.10
CA LEU A 68 -23.64 23.01 -7.38
C LEU A 68 -23.18 24.40 -7.84
N SER A 69 -21.86 24.64 -7.93
CA SER A 69 -21.32 25.94 -8.39
C SER A 69 -21.68 26.27 -9.84
N SER A 70 -21.82 25.27 -10.71
CA SER A 70 -22.24 25.46 -12.11
C SER A 70 -23.69 25.95 -12.26
N ASN A 71 -24.55 25.72 -11.26
CA ASN A 71 -26.01 25.89 -11.40
C ASN A 71 -26.55 27.10 -10.64
N THR A 72 -25.68 27.85 -9.95
CA THR A 72 -26.08 29.02 -9.18
C THR A 72 -25.27 30.24 -9.58
N ASN A 73 -25.96 31.27 -10.10
CA ASN A 73 -25.55 32.70 -10.01
C ASN A 73 -25.51 33.20 -8.54
N GLY A 74 -25.30 32.29 -7.59
CA GLY A 74 -25.30 32.51 -6.16
C GLY A 74 -23.86 32.56 -5.67
N ARG A 75 -23.62 33.43 -4.70
CA ARG A 75 -22.33 33.69 -4.06
C ARG A 75 -21.64 32.37 -3.68
N ALA A 76 -20.61 31.98 -4.43
CA ALA A 76 -19.71 30.91 -4.03
C ALA A 76 -18.78 31.42 -2.91
N PRO A 77 -18.29 30.53 -2.01
CA PRO A 77 -17.23 30.89 -1.08
C PRO A 77 -16.03 31.46 -1.86
N ALA A 78 -15.43 32.54 -1.36
CA ALA A 78 -14.35 33.24 -2.06
C ALA A 78 -13.14 32.34 -2.39
N SER A 79 -12.93 31.26 -1.63
CA SER A 79 -11.86 30.28 -1.86
C SER A 79 -12.10 29.31 -3.03
N VAL A 80 -13.33 29.21 -3.54
CA VAL A 80 -13.70 28.35 -4.68
C VAL A 80 -14.33 29.14 -5.83
N ALA A 81 -14.38 30.47 -5.69
CA ALA A 81 -14.95 31.36 -6.70
C ALA A 81 -13.97 31.51 -7.88
N GLY A 82 -14.17 30.71 -8.92
CA GLY A 82 -13.45 30.83 -10.19
C GLY A 82 -12.63 29.61 -10.60
N GLU A 83 -12.48 28.60 -9.73
CA GLU A 83 -11.80 27.36 -10.05
C GLU A 83 -12.80 26.21 -10.12
N ASN A 84 -12.75 25.40 -11.18
CA ASN A 84 -13.49 24.13 -11.24
C ASN A 84 -12.80 23.13 -10.30
N PRO A 85 -13.42 22.70 -9.19
CA PRO A 85 -12.82 21.75 -8.25
C PRO A 85 -12.38 20.44 -8.92
N LEU A 86 -13.09 20.03 -9.98
CA LEU A 86 -12.76 18.84 -10.78
C LEU A 86 -11.51 19.00 -11.67
N GLU A 87 -11.17 20.22 -12.07
CA GLU A 87 -10.01 20.49 -12.93
C GLU A 87 -8.70 20.52 -12.12
N ASN A 88 -8.80 20.90 -10.84
CA ASN A 88 -7.71 20.84 -9.87
C ASN A 88 -7.51 19.45 -9.24
N LEU A 89 -8.48 18.54 -9.37
CA LEU A 89 -8.33 17.17 -8.91
C LEU A 89 -7.48 16.38 -9.89
N ARG A 90 -6.19 16.23 -9.54
CA ARG A 90 -5.28 15.35 -10.27
C ARG A 90 -5.84 13.93 -10.29
N THR A 91 -5.85 13.32 -11.48
CA THR A 91 -6.24 11.92 -11.68
C THR A 91 -5.26 10.93 -11.06
N THR A 92 -4.08 11.39 -10.69
CA THR A 92 -3.01 10.64 -10.02
C THR A 92 -2.54 11.38 -8.78
N GLY A 93 -2.02 10.62 -7.82
CA GLY A 93 -1.38 11.21 -6.66
C GLY A 93 -0.95 10.16 -5.66
N THR A 94 -0.62 10.63 -4.47
CA THR A 94 -0.21 9.80 -3.34
C THR A 94 -1.10 10.05 -2.14
N MET A 95 -1.46 9.01 -1.38
CA MET A 95 -2.30 9.14 -0.19
C MET A 95 -1.99 8.06 0.85
N GLY A 96 -1.93 8.45 2.11
CA GLY A 96 -1.60 7.53 3.20
C GLY A 96 -0.16 7.02 3.14
N THR A 97 0.14 6.03 3.98
CA THR A 97 1.47 5.42 4.11
C THR A 97 1.32 3.91 4.26
N ASP A 98 2.09 3.14 3.53
CA ASP A 98 2.16 1.70 3.60
C ASP A 98 2.96 1.20 4.83
N PRO A 99 2.98 -0.11 5.12
CA PRO A 99 3.73 -0.65 6.25
C PRO A 99 5.25 -0.47 6.17
N TRP A 100 5.78 -0.16 4.98
CA TRP A 100 7.22 -0.01 4.72
C TRP A 100 7.66 1.46 4.71
N GLY A 101 6.73 2.39 4.93
CA GLY A 101 6.98 3.82 5.08
C GLY A 101 6.86 4.64 3.79
N GLN A 102 6.48 4.03 2.67
CA GLN A 102 6.22 4.74 1.42
C GLN A 102 4.74 5.12 1.29
N PRO A 103 4.40 6.19 0.57
CA PRO A 103 3.01 6.52 0.33
C PRO A 103 2.35 5.53 -0.63
N TYR A 104 1.05 5.28 -0.48
CA TYR A 104 0.32 4.62 -1.56
C TYR A 104 0.17 5.57 -2.72
N HIS A 105 0.35 5.05 -3.92
CA HIS A 105 0.07 5.73 -5.16
C HIS A 105 -1.36 5.39 -5.59
N TYR A 106 -2.07 6.36 -6.16
CA TYR A 106 -3.39 6.14 -6.70
C TYR A 106 -3.54 6.74 -8.09
N ARG A 107 -4.44 6.15 -8.86
CA ARG A 107 -4.82 6.60 -10.18
C ARG A 107 -6.29 6.32 -10.49
N ILE A 108 -7.00 7.35 -10.89
CA ILE A 108 -8.40 7.26 -11.32
C ILE A 108 -8.41 6.83 -12.78
N LEU A 109 -8.92 5.62 -13.05
CA LEU A 109 -8.97 5.00 -14.38
C LEU A 109 -10.22 5.39 -15.16
N SER A 110 -11.32 5.62 -14.46
CA SER A 110 -12.57 6.09 -15.06
C SER A 110 -13.40 6.83 -14.02
N ALA A 111 -13.87 8.02 -14.40
CA ALA A 111 -14.74 8.88 -13.58
C ALA A 111 -15.97 9.34 -14.36
N GLU A 112 -16.37 8.58 -15.39
CA GLU A 112 -17.50 8.94 -16.25
C GLU A 112 -18.83 8.75 -15.51
N LYS A 113 -19.76 9.72 -15.60
CA LYS A 113 -21.03 9.72 -14.85
C LYS A 113 -21.93 8.49 -15.09
N SER A 114 -21.72 7.77 -16.19
CA SER A 114 -22.52 6.60 -16.58
C SER A 114 -21.84 5.25 -16.30
N LYS A 115 -20.60 5.24 -15.80
CA LYS A 115 -19.83 4.03 -15.52
C LYS A 115 -19.41 3.99 -14.05
N PRO A 116 -19.24 2.79 -13.47
CA PRO A 116 -18.68 2.70 -12.14
C PRO A 116 -17.29 3.33 -12.11
N MET A 117 -17.06 4.18 -11.11
CA MET A 117 -15.77 4.84 -10.93
C MET A 117 -14.73 3.76 -10.65
N ARG A 118 -13.61 3.80 -11.37
CA ARG A 118 -12.52 2.85 -11.20
C ARG A 118 -11.28 3.56 -10.72
N ILE A 119 -10.70 3.06 -9.65
CA ILE A 119 -9.46 3.57 -9.07
C ILE A 119 -8.49 2.42 -8.88
N LEU A 120 -7.24 2.66 -9.23
CA LEU A 120 -6.11 1.79 -8.94
C LEU A 120 -5.33 2.41 -7.78
N VAL A 121 -5.02 1.61 -6.77
CA VAL A 121 -4.16 2.00 -5.65
C VAL A 121 -3.07 0.96 -5.51
N TRP A 122 -1.82 1.39 -5.36
CA TRP A 122 -0.67 0.49 -5.23
C TRP A 122 0.40 1.03 -4.29
N SER A 123 1.29 0.13 -3.85
CA SER A 123 2.49 0.40 -3.07
C SER A 123 3.68 -0.30 -3.74
N GLY A 124 4.86 0.30 -3.60
CA GLY A 124 6.13 -0.24 -4.06
C GLY A 124 6.71 -1.35 -3.17
N GLY A 125 5.91 -1.88 -2.23
CA GLY A 125 6.28 -3.04 -1.43
C GLY A 125 7.45 -2.83 -0.45
N PRO A 126 7.93 -3.93 0.16
CA PRO A 126 9.10 -3.94 1.03
C PRO A 126 10.37 -3.30 0.45
N ASN A 127 10.59 -3.41 -0.86
CA ASN A 127 11.77 -2.88 -1.53
C ASN A 127 11.67 -1.38 -1.85
N GLN A 128 10.48 -0.79 -1.65
CA GLN A 128 10.17 0.63 -1.81
C GLN A 128 10.34 1.16 -3.25
N LYS A 129 10.24 0.29 -4.26
CA LYS A 129 10.43 0.64 -5.66
C LYS A 129 9.29 0.08 -6.49
N THR A 130 8.63 0.95 -7.25
CA THR A 130 7.67 0.54 -8.26
C THR A 130 8.39 -0.16 -9.41
N GLU A 131 8.23 -1.47 -9.52
CA GLU A 131 8.81 -2.30 -10.57
C GLU A 131 7.81 -2.65 -11.68
N THR A 132 6.52 -2.49 -11.39
CA THR A 132 5.44 -2.78 -12.31
C THR A 132 5.41 -1.72 -13.42
N PRO A 133 5.60 -2.11 -14.69
CA PRO A 133 5.61 -1.17 -15.78
C PRO A 133 4.23 -0.55 -15.96
N ASP A 134 4.24 0.73 -16.33
CA ASP A 134 3.06 1.50 -16.72
C ASP A 134 2.02 1.82 -15.65
N LEU A 135 2.28 1.58 -14.36
CA LEU A 135 1.39 2.05 -13.29
C LEU A 135 1.33 3.59 -13.28
N ASP A 136 2.49 4.23 -13.34
CA ASP A 136 2.65 5.69 -13.37
C ASP A 136 2.32 6.31 -14.74
N ASN A 137 2.16 5.51 -15.80
CA ASN A 137 1.95 6.01 -17.15
C ASN A 137 0.48 6.38 -17.39
N GLU A 138 0.14 7.66 -17.18
CA GLU A 138 -1.21 8.21 -17.36
C GLU A 138 -1.83 7.98 -18.75
N ALA A 139 -1.02 7.82 -19.80
CA ALA A 139 -1.51 7.58 -21.15
C ALA A 139 -1.99 6.13 -21.38
N LYS A 140 -1.48 5.16 -20.60
CA LYS A 140 -1.85 3.76 -20.78
C LYS A 140 -3.18 3.46 -20.11
N LYS A 141 -4.15 2.94 -20.89
CA LYS A 141 -5.45 2.51 -20.34
C LYS A 141 -5.31 1.18 -19.61
N ILE A 142 -5.56 1.19 -18.31
CA ILE A 142 -5.62 -0.01 -17.48
C ILE A 142 -7.08 -0.46 -17.41
N THR A 143 -7.40 -1.61 -17.98
CA THR A 143 -8.77 -2.14 -18.06
C THR A 143 -9.04 -3.25 -17.06
N ALA A 144 -8.01 -3.85 -16.47
CA ALA A 144 -8.10 -4.95 -15.50
C ALA A 144 -7.10 -4.74 -14.35
N GLN A 145 -7.11 -5.64 -13.37
CA GLN A 145 -6.07 -5.70 -12.33
C GLN A 145 -4.70 -5.87 -13.01
N PRO A 146 -3.74 -4.95 -12.79
CA PRO A 146 -2.39 -5.11 -13.33
C PRO A 146 -1.72 -6.37 -12.77
N VAL A 147 -0.85 -6.97 -13.57
CA VAL A 147 0.10 -7.96 -13.05
C VAL A 147 1.23 -7.17 -12.42
N TYR A 148 1.34 -7.27 -11.10
CA TYR A 148 2.39 -6.59 -10.35
C TYR A 148 3.75 -7.27 -10.58
N GLY A 149 4.78 -6.47 -10.79
CA GLY A 149 6.17 -6.90 -10.89
C GLY A 149 6.85 -6.83 -9.52
N GLY A 150 7.81 -7.72 -9.29
CA GLY A 150 8.58 -7.72 -8.04
C GLY A 150 7.71 -8.01 -6.81
N ASP A 151 7.73 -7.09 -5.86
CA ASP A 151 6.97 -7.08 -4.61
C ASP A 151 5.93 -5.95 -4.56
N ASP A 152 5.66 -5.31 -5.70
CA ASP A 152 4.57 -4.35 -5.82
C ASP A 152 3.24 -5.02 -5.50
N ILE A 153 2.37 -4.28 -4.83
CA ILE A 153 1.03 -4.75 -4.48
C ILE A 153 0.02 -3.64 -4.66
N GLY A 154 -1.22 -4.02 -4.93
CA GLY A 154 -2.28 -3.05 -5.04
C GLY A 154 -3.62 -3.66 -5.41
N VAL A 155 -4.61 -2.78 -5.53
CA VAL A 155 -6.00 -3.14 -5.75
C VAL A 155 -6.62 -2.19 -6.78
N VAL A 156 -7.44 -2.76 -7.67
CA VAL A 156 -8.35 -1.99 -8.51
C VAL A 156 -9.73 -2.07 -7.90
N LEU A 157 -10.23 -0.93 -7.43
CA LEU A 157 -11.58 -0.80 -6.91
C LEU A 157 -12.51 -0.30 -8.01
N SER A 158 -13.70 -0.88 -8.09
CA SER A 158 -14.78 -0.40 -8.94
C SER A 158 -15.98 -0.08 -8.07
N MET A 159 -16.41 1.18 -8.05
CA MET A 159 -17.48 1.64 -7.19
C MET A 159 -18.60 2.23 -8.04
N ASN A 160 -19.80 1.67 -7.89
CA ASN A 160 -20.96 2.19 -8.59
C ASN A 160 -21.37 3.56 -8.02
N GLN A 161 -21.80 4.47 -8.89
CA GLN A 161 -22.38 5.75 -8.48
C GLN A 161 -23.87 5.49 -8.23
N ASN A 162 -24.28 5.45 -6.96
CA ASN A 162 -25.70 5.53 -6.57
C ASN A 162 -26.08 6.99 -6.36
#